data_AF-A0AAD9CAG7-F1
#
_entry.id   AF-A0AAD9CAG7-F1
#
_cell.length_a   1.000
_cell.length_b   1.000
_cell.length_c   1.000
_cell.angle_alpha   90.00
_cell.angle_beta   90.00
_cell.angle_gamma   90.00
#
_symmetry.space_group_name_H-M   'P 1'
#
loop_
_entity.id
_entity.type
_entity.pdbx_description
1 polymer ?
#
loop_
_entity_poly.entity_id
_entity_poly.type
_entity_poly.pdbx_seq_one_letter_code
_entity_poly.pdbx_strand_id
1 'polypeptide(L)'
;MARPSSDLATFRKTFSKAKNIAILTGAGVSAESGVPTFRGAGGYWRKWEAQQLATPEAFSRNPSRVWEFYHYRREVMLTKDPNPAHLAIAECEERLIKQGRNVTVITQNIDELHLRAGSKNILELHGK
;
A
#
# COMPACT_ATOMS: atom_id res chain seq x y z
N MET A 1 24.77 -12.47 -5.47
CA MET A 1 24.26 -11.08 -5.42
C MET A 1 25.08 -10.28 -4.43
N ALA A 2 25.41 -9.02 -4.74
CA ALA A 2 26.07 -8.13 -3.78
C ALA A 2 25.12 -7.85 -2.60
N ARG A 3 25.66 -7.77 -1.38
CA ARG A 3 24.86 -7.47 -0.17
C ARG A 3 24.44 -5.99 -0.18
N PRO A 4 23.15 -5.67 0.03
CA PRO A 4 22.71 -4.28 0.17
C PRO A 4 23.38 -3.59 1.38
N SER A 5 23.65 -2.30 1.25
CA SER A 5 24.13 -1.48 2.37
C SER A 5 23.01 -1.21 3.37
N SER A 6 23.35 -1.18 4.66
CA SER A 6 22.49 -0.71 5.76
C SER A 6 22.89 0.67 6.28
N ASP A 7 23.77 1.40 5.58
CA ASP A 7 24.23 2.73 5.99
C ASP A 7 23.21 3.82 5.67
N LEU A 8 22.57 4.32 6.73
CA LEU A 8 21.58 5.39 6.64
C LEU A 8 22.19 6.74 6.21
N ALA A 9 23.47 7.01 6.51
CA ALA A 9 24.12 8.25 6.11
C ALA A 9 24.25 8.34 4.59
N THR A 10 24.68 7.25 3.95
CA THR A 10 24.73 7.14 2.48
C THR A 10 23.34 7.25 1.85
N PHE A 11 22.33 6.61 2.44
CA PHE A 11 20.94 6.77 1.99
C PHE A 11 20.50 8.24 2.04
N ARG A 12 20.69 8.94 3.17
CA ARG A 12 20.32 10.35 3.35
C ARG A 12 21.02 11.27 2.35
N LYS A 13 22.31 11.02 2.06
CA LYS A 13 23.07 11.77 1.05
C LYS A 13 22.51 11.59 -0.36
N THR A 14 22.02 10.41 -0.69
CA THR A 14 21.38 10.14 -1.98
C THR A 14 20.00 10.80 -2.04
N PHE A 15 19.19 10.59 -0.99
CA PHE A 15 17.85 11.14 -0.86
C PHE A 15 17.84 12.69 -0.89
N SER A 16 18.84 13.36 -0.32
CA SER A 16 18.90 14.83 -0.34
C SER A 16 19.08 15.44 -1.73
N LYS A 17 19.66 14.67 -2.67
CA LYS A 17 19.93 15.12 -4.05
C LYS A 17 18.84 14.71 -5.05
N ALA A 18 18.00 13.72 -4.71
CA ALA A 18 17.03 13.15 -5.62
C ALA A 18 15.95 14.16 -6.05
N LYS A 19 15.75 14.36 -7.35
CA LYS A 19 14.74 15.30 -7.90
C LYS A 19 13.39 14.65 -8.20
N ASN A 20 13.40 13.36 -8.51
CA ASN A 20 12.21 12.55 -8.75
C ASN A 20 12.34 11.26 -7.92
N ILE A 21 11.39 11.02 -7.02
CA ILE A 21 11.40 9.90 -6.09
C ILE A 21 10.17 9.04 -6.35
N ALA A 22 10.36 7.77 -6.64
CA ALA A 22 9.27 6.79 -6.72
C ALA A 22 9.28 5.94 -5.44
N ILE A 23 8.14 5.85 -4.78
CA ILE A 23 7.94 5.03 -3.58
C ILE A 23 6.99 3.90 -3.93
N LEU A 24 7.54 2.70 -4.13
CA LEU A 24 6.75 1.49 -4.38
C LEU A 24 6.32 0.89 -3.04
N THR A 25 5.01 0.74 -2.83
CA THR A 25 4.44 0.15 -1.60
C THR A 25 3.59 -1.08 -1.90
N GLY A 26 3.39 -1.90 -0.87
CA GLY A 26 2.52 -3.07 -0.90
C GLY A 26 1.99 -3.36 0.50
N ALA A 27 1.30 -4.49 0.70
CA ALA A 27 0.47 -4.74 1.88
C ALA A 27 1.19 -4.58 3.24
N GLY A 28 2.52 -4.76 3.27
CA GLY A 28 3.32 -4.55 4.47
C GLY A 28 3.21 -3.13 5.05
N VAL A 29 3.06 -2.10 4.21
CA VAL A 29 2.91 -0.72 4.70
C VAL A 29 1.61 -0.53 5.49
N SER A 30 0.57 -1.30 5.16
CA SER A 30 -0.76 -1.23 5.81
C SER A 30 -0.92 -2.22 6.97
N ALA A 31 0.00 -3.17 7.12
CA ALA A 31 -0.05 -4.15 8.20
C ALA A 31 0.00 -3.48 9.58
N GLU A 32 0.80 -2.43 9.74
CA GLU A 32 0.88 -1.62 10.97
C GLU A 32 -0.39 -0.80 11.24
N SER A 33 -1.26 -0.61 10.24
CA SER A 33 -2.60 -0.06 10.43
C SER A 33 -3.62 -1.12 10.86
N GLY A 34 -3.19 -2.37 11.08
CA GLY A 34 -4.08 -3.50 11.39
C GLY A 34 -4.91 -3.97 10.21
N VAL A 35 -4.46 -3.71 8.97
CA VAL A 35 -5.07 -4.22 7.73
C VAL A 35 -4.58 -5.66 7.50
N PRO A 36 -5.48 -6.64 7.33
CA PRO A 36 -5.08 -8.00 6.97
C PRO A 36 -4.33 -8.02 5.63
N THR A 37 -3.12 -8.59 5.64
CA THR A 37 -2.29 -8.71 4.44
C THR A 37 -2.83 -9.78 3.49
N PHE A 38 -2.60 -9.64 2.18
CA PHE A 38 -3.07 -10.61 1.18
C PHE A 38 -2.33 -11.97 1.18
N ARG A 39 -1.30 -12.09 2.02
CA ARG A 39 -0.42 -13.26 2.18
C ARG A 39 -0.10 -13.47 3.65
N GLY A 40 0.39 -14.66 4.00
CA GLY A 40 0.77 -15.01 5.37
C GLY A 40 -0.44 -15.15 6.29
N ALA A 41 -0.26 -14.91 7.59
CA ALA A 41 -1.31 -15.10 8.60
C ALA A 41 -2.58 -14.27 8.33
N GLY A 42 -2.46 -13.09 7.71
CA GLY A 42 -3.60 -12.27 7.31
C GLY A 42 -4.27 -12.66 5.99
N GLY A 43 -3.68 -13.60 5.24
CA GLY A 43 -4.08 -13.93 3.87
C GLY A 43 -5.29 -14.85 3.73
N TYR A 44 -5.91 -15.26 4.85
CA TYR A 44 -7.07 -16.12 4.86
C TYR A 44 -8.34 -15.36 5.23
N TRP A 45 -9.42 -15.64 4.49
CA TRP A 45 -10.78 -15.26 4.88
C TRP A 45 -11.63 -16.53 4.98
N ARG A 46 -12.19 -16.78 6.18
CA ARG A 46 -12.78 -18.07 6.55
C ARG A 46 -11.74 -19.20 6.33
N LYS A 47 -11.96 -20.05 5.33
CA LYS A 47 -11.07 -21.17 4.97
C LYS A 47 -10.34 -20.97 3.64
N TRP A 48 -10.54 -19.83 2.97
CA TRP A 48 -10.00 -19.57 1.64
C TRP A 48 -8.86 -18.57 1.71
N GLU A 49 -7.84 -18.83 0.90
CA GLU A 49 -6.80 -17.85 0.64
C GLU A 49 -7.37 -16.71 -0.21
N ALA A 50 -7.01 -15.48 0.12
CA ALA A 50 -7.42 -14.29 -0.62
C ALA A 50 -7.10 -14.40 -2.12
N GLN A 51 -5.96 -15.04 -2.46
CA GLN A 51 -5.54 -15.28 -3.84
C GLN A 51 -6.45 -16.23 -4.60
N GLN A 52 -7.19 -17.12 -3.91
CA GLN A 52 -8.15 -18.02 -4.55
C GLN A 52 -9.49 -17.33 -4.83
N LEU A 53 -9.79 -16.21 -4.15
CA LEU A 53 -11.04 -15.47 -4.28
C LEU A 53 -10.93 -14.30 -5.26
N ALA A 54 -9.76 -13.67 -5.36
CA ALA A 54 -9.52 -12.54 -6.27
C ALA A 54 -9.05 -13.01 -7.66
N THR A 55 -9.83 -13.88 -8.30
CA THR A 55 -9.59 -14.34 -9.68
C THR A 55 -10.85 -14.22 -10.52
N PRO A 56 -10.73 -13.98 -11.85
CA PRO A 56 -11.87 -13.99 -12.76
C PRO A 56 -12.68 -15.30 -12.68
N GLU A 57 -12.00 -16.43 -12.55
CA GLU A 57 -12.61 -17.76 -12.50
C GLU A 57 -13.42 -17.96 -11.21
N ALA A 58 -12.91 -17.50 -10.06
CA ALA A 58 -13.65 -17.56 -8.80
C ALA A 58 -14.90 -16.67 -8.85
N PHE A 59 -14.78 -15.47 -9.43
CA PHE A 59 -15.91 -14.56 -9.62
C PHE A 59 -16.98 -15.16 -10.55
N SER A 60 -16.57 -15.73 -11.68
CA SER A 60 -17.48 -16.42 -12.61
C SER A 60 -18.18 -17.61 -11.96
N ARG A 61 -17.45 -18.40 -11.16
CA ARG A 61 -17.99 -19.60 -10.48
C ARG A 61 -18.96 -19.26 -9.35
N ASN A 62 -18.64 -18.27 -8.52
CA ASN A 62 -19.49 -17.88 -7.39
C ASN A 62 -19.31 -16.39 -7.07
N PRO A 63 -20.01 -15.50 -7.80
CA PRO A 63 -19.85 -14.06 -7.63
C PRO A 63 -20.31 -13.58 -6.25
N SER A 64 -21.35 -14.21 -5.68
CA SER A 64 -21.85 -13.87 -4.33
C SER A 64 -20.76 -14.06 -3.27
N ARG A 65 -20.01 -15.17 -3.30
CA ARG A 65 -18.92 -15.40 -2.34
C ARG A 65 -17.77 -14.39 -2.51
N VAL A 66 -17.41 -14.07 -3.74
CA VAL A 66 -16.37 -13.07 -4.00
C VAL A 66 -16.83 -11.69 -3.49
N TRP A 67 -18.10 -11.33 -3.70
CA TRP A 67 -18.67 -10.11 -3.14
C TRP A 67 -18.72 -10.13 -1.60
N GLU A 68 -19.06 -11.24 -0.95
CA GLU A 68 -18.96 -11.35 0.52
C GLU A 68 -17.53 -11.10 1.01
N PHE A 69 -16.53 -11.63 0.30
CA PHE A 69 -15.12 -11.42 0.63
C PHE A 69 -14.72 -9.94 0.52
N TYR A 70 -15.07 -9.26 -0.58
CA TYR A 70 -14.78 -7.85 -0.74
C TYR A 70 -15.61 -6.96 0.20
N HIS A 71 -16.87 -7.29 0.47
CA HIS A 71 -17.70 -6.59 1.45
C HIS A 71 -17.08 -6.65 2.85
N TYR A 72 -16.67 -7.85 3.31
CA TYR A 72 -15.95 -7.99 4.57
C TYR A 72 -14.71 -7.08 4.63
N ARG A 73 -13.90 -7.04 3.57
CA ARG A 73 -12.70 -6.18 3.54
C ARG A 73 -13.05 -4.70 3.60
N ARG A 74 -14.12 -4.27 2.91
CA ARG A 74 -14.61 -2.88 2.99
C ARG A 74 -15.00 -2.52 4.43
N GLU A 75 -15.75 -3.38 5.11
CA GLU A 75 -16.14 -3.18 6.52
C GLU A 75 -14.93 -3.11 7.45
N VAL A 76 -13.94 -4.00 7.27
CA VAL A 76 -12.69 -3.95 8.05
C VAL A 76 -12.00 -2.60 7.88
N MET A 77 -11.93 -2.08 6.64
CA MET A 77 -11.24 -0.83 6.33
C MET A 77 -11.88 0.42 6.95
N LEU A 78 -13.18 0.40 7.26
CA LEU A 78 -13.89 1.52 7.90
C LEU A 78 -13.28 1.93 9.25
N THR A 79 -12.60 0.99 9.92
CA THR A 79 -12.01 1.19 11.26
C THR A 79 -10.49 1.36 11.24
N LYS A 80 -9.88 1.41 10.05
CA LYS A 80 -8.42 1.50 9.88
C LYS A 80 -8.05 2.92 9.56
N ASP A 81 -6.92 3.39 10.07
CA ASP A 81 -6.38 4.70 9.79
C ASP A 81 -4.95 4.62 9.23
N PRO A 82 -4.49 5.66 8.51
CA PRO A 82 -3.10 5.72 8.10
C PRO A 82 -2.15 5.66 9.30
N ASN A 83 -1.10 4.85 9.19
CA ASN A 83 -0.05 4.76 10.21
C ASN A 83 1.11 5.74 9.92
N PRO A 84 2.13 5.83 10.80
CA PRO A 84 3.25 6.76 10.63
C PRO A 84 3.99 6.65 9.30
N ALA A 85 4.06 5.46 8.67
CA ALA A 85 4.70 5.31 7.37
C ALA A 85 3.94 6.06 6.27
N HIS A 86 2.60 5.97 6.26
CA HIS A 86 1.77 6.70 5.29
C HIS A 86 1.88 8.21 5.49
N LEU A 87 1.80 8.66 6.76
CA LEU A 87 1.92 10.08 7.11
C LEU A 87 3.29 10.64 6.71
N ALA A 88 4.37 9.91 7.00
CA ALA A 88 5.72 10.32 6.62
C ALA A 88 5.90 10.42 5.10
N ILE A 89 5.25 9.55 4.31
CA ILE A 89 5.26 9.60 2.85
C ILE A 89 4.51 10.84 2.35
N ALA A 90 3.30 11.11 2.88
CA ALA A 90 2.51 12.28 2.53
C ALA A 90 3.23 13.60 2.88
N GLU A 91 3.78 13.71 4.09
CA GLU A 91 4.57 14.87 4.52
C GLU A 91 5.83 15.07 3.67
N CYS A 92 6.47 13.96 3.28
CA CYS A 92 7.64 13.99 2.39
C CYS A 92 7.27 14.58 1.03
N GLU A 93 6.20 14.09 0.41
CA GLU A 93 5.68 14.63 -0.84
C GLU A 93 5.38 16.13 -0.72
N GLU A 94 4.62 16.53 0.31
CA GLU A 94 4.22 17.92 0.52
C GLU A 94 5.42 18.86 0.73
N ARG A 95 6.45 18.41 1.46
CA ARG A 95 7.66 19.20 1.68
C ARG A 95 8.50 19.31 0.41
N LEU A 96 8.62 18.22 -0.35
CA LEU A 96 9.52 18.17 -1.50
C LEU A 96 8.95 18.89 -2.72
N ILE A 97 7.63 18.89 -2.92
CA ILE A 97 7.00 19.62 -4.02
C ILE A 97 7.22 21.14 -3.90
N LYS A 98 7.23 21.68 -2.66
CA LYS A 98 7.57 23.09 -2.37
C LYS A 98 9.02 23.44 -2.75
N GLN A 99 9.89 22.44 -2.92
CA GLN A 99 11.29 22.59 -3.33
C GLN A 99 11.50 22.31 -4.83
N GLY A 100 10.43 22.16 -5.61
CA GLY A 100 10.51 21.81 -7.03
C GLY A 100 10.98 20.37 -7.27
N ARG A 101 10.67 19.45 -6.35
CA ARG A 101 11.01 18.02 -6.44
C ARG A 101 9.74 17.18 -6.47
N ASN A 102 9.75 16.08 -7.20
CA ASN A 102 8.59 15.21 -7.34
C ASN A 102 8.73 13.95 -6.49
N VAL A 103 7.62 13.55 -5.87
CA VAL A 103 7.45 12.25 -5.21
C VAL A 103 6.21 11.60 -5.82
N THR A 104 6.32 10.35 -6.25
CA THR A 104 5.20 9.54 -6.74
C THR A 104 5.07 8.31 -5.86
N VAL A 105 3.89 8.09 -5.30
CA VAL A 105 3.55 6.85 -4.60
C VAL A 105 2.97 5.87 -5.61
N ILE A 106 3.62 4.74 -5.79
CA ILE A 106 3.13 3.64 -6.63
C ILE A 106 2.71 2.54 -5.67
N THR A 107 1.42 2.27 -5.55
CA THR A 107 0.90 1.33 -4.55
C THR A 107 0.25 0.12 -5.21
N GLN A 108 0.55 -1.05 -4.66
CA GLN A 108 -0.16 -2.30 -4.95
C GLN A 108 -1.41 -2.48 -4.09
N ASN A 109 -1.60 -1.62 -3.10
CA ASN A 109 -2.72 -1.71 -2.16
C ASN A 109 -3.99 -1.14 -2.78
N ILE A 110 -5.11 -1.68 -2.32
CA ILE A 110 -6.48 -1.27 -2.68
C ILE A 110 -7.22 -0.72 -1.45
N ASP A 111 -6.49 -0.15 -0.50
CA ASP A 111 -6.99 0.23 0.83
C ASP A 111 -7.16 1.75 1.03
N GLU A 112 -6.75 2.54 0.04
CA GLU A 112 -6.80 4.00 0.02
C GLU A 112 -6.08 4.70 1.20
N LEU A 113 -5.22 4.00 1.97
CA LEU A 113 -4.58 4.61 3.14
C LEU A 113 -3.57 5.70 2.79
N HIS A 114 -2.90 5.63 1.63
CA HIS A 114 -2.07 6.73 1.14
C HIS A 114 -2.90 7.97 0.80
N LEU A 115 -4.06 7.78 0.17
CA LEU A 115 -4.97 8.88 -0.15
C LEU A 115 -5.47 9.54 1.14
N ARG A 116 -5.89 8.74 2.13
CA ARG A 116 -6.35 9.22 3.43
C ARG A 116 -5.25 9.87 4.26
N ALA A 117 -3.98 9.48 4.07
CA ALA A 117 -2.83 10.15 4.67
C ALA A 117 -2.53 11.53 4.08
N GLY A 118 -3.11 11.85 2.92
CA GLY A 118 -2.91 13.12 2.23
C GLY A 118 -1.88 13.08 1.10
N SER A 119 -1.39 11.90 0.69
CA SER A 119 -0.60 11.79 -0.54
C SER A 119 -1.46 12.20 -1.75
N LYS A 120 -0.86 12.88 -2.72
CA LYS A 120 -1.58 13.47 -3.87
C LYS A 120 -1.21 12.80 -5.19
N ASN A 121 0.06 12.50 -5.39
CA ASN A 121 0.57 11.85 -6.58
C ASN A 121 0.66 10.33 -6.37
N ILE A 122 -0.48 9.67 -6.50
CA ILE A 122 -0.65 8.24 -6.25
C ILE A 122 -1.00 7.50 -7.54
N LEU A 123 -0.35 6.37 -7.78
CA LEU A 123 -0.70 5.38 -8.81
C LEU A 123 -1.12 4.07 -8.13
N GLU A 124 -2.41 3.74 -8.19
CA GLU A 124 -2.99 2.51 -7.63
C GLU A 124 -3.00 1.41 -8.69
N LEU A 125 -2.00 0.52 -8.62
CA LEU A 125 -1.76 -0.49 -9.67
C LEU A 125 -2.85 -1.56 -9.75
N HIS A 126 -3.54 -1.84 -8.64
CA HIS A 126 -4.50 -2.94 -8.53
C HIS A 126 -5.95 -2.48 -8.30
N GLY A 127 -6.24 -1.20 -8.51
CA GLY A 127 -7.57 -0.62 -8.28
C GLY A 127 -7.81 -0.17 -6.84
N LYS A 128 -9.08 -0.18 -6.42
CA LYS A 128 -9.62 0.35 -5.16
C LYS A 128 -10.67 -0.59 -4.60
#